data_AF-A0A7K2VNJ8-F1
#
_entry.id   AF-A0A7K2VNJ8-F1
#
_cell.length_a   1.000
_cell.length_b   1.000
_cell.length_c   1.000
_cell.angle_alpha   90.00
_cell.angle_beta   90.00
_cell.angle_gamma   90.00
#
_symmetry.space_group_name_H-M   'P 1'
#
loop_
_entity.id
_entity.type
_entity.pdbx_description
1 polymer ?
#
loop_
_entity_poly.entity_id
_entity_poly.type
_entity_poly.pdbx_seq_one_letter_code
_entity_poly.pdbx_strand_id
1 'polypeptide(L)'
;MPDAGGGPVVVQPQRRRHCAACRQGPLALLVLEEGVPRCLDCADLGHLVFLPRGDAALTRRAREESALSAVVVRFARRRGRYERQGLLVEEAALARAEERCLADAEVRQRRRVRDARRRVAEDERFVAEFAAEIGRLFPGCPDDRARAVAGHAVVVRH
;
A
#
# COMPACT_ATOMS: atom_id res chain seq x y z
N MET A 1 4.07 -27.01 -23.11
CA MET A 1 3.21 -26.68 -21.95
C MET A 1 4.01 -25.81 -21.00
N PRO A 2 3.86 -24.47 -21.00
CA PRO A 2 4.50 -23.63 -20.00
C PRO A 2 3.52 -23.30 -18.88
N ASP A 3 3.68 -24.00 -17.76
CA ASP A 3 3.33 -23.51 -16.43
C ASP A 3 4.65 -23.12 -15.74
N ALA A 4 4.71 -21.87 -15.24
CA ALA A 4 5.70 -21.39 -14.26
C ALA A 4 5.46 -19.90 -13.95
N GLY A 5 4.58 -19.60 -13.00
CA GLY A 5 4.66 -18.37 -12.17
C GLY A 5 3.85 -17.14 -12.60
N GLY A 6 3.12 -17.18 -13.71
CA GLY A 6 2.23 -16.10 -14.13
C GLY A 6 0.77 -16.56 -14.11
N GLY A 7 0.00 -16.13 -13.09
CA GLY A 7 -1.46 -16.29 -13.11
C GLY A 7 -2.11 -15.63 -14.34
N PRO A 8 -3.40 -15.90 -14.62
CA PRO A 8 -4.09 -15.39 -15.79
C PRO A 8 -3.95 -13.87 -15.94
N VAL A 9 -3.84 -13.41 -17.20
CA VAL A 9 -3.75 -11.99 -17.53
C VAL A 9 -5.07 -11.55 -18.15
N VAL A 10 -5.69 -10.55 -17.54
CA VAL A 10 -6.94 -9.93 -17.98
C VAL A 10 -6.61 -8.58 -18.60
N VAL A 11 -7.21 -8.28 -19.75
CA VAL A 11 -6.97 -7.07 -20.51
C VAL A 11 -8.18 -6.15 -20.44
N GLN A 12 -7.96 -4.88 -20.12
CA GLN A 12 -8.91 -3.80 -20.41
C GLN A 12 -8.74 -3.38 -21.87
N PRO A 13 -9.71 -3.69 -22.76
CA PRO A 13 -9.56 -3.42 -24.19
C PRO A 13 -9.70 -1.92 -24.49
N GLN A 14 -8.92 -1.43 -25.45
CA GLN A 14 -9.05 -0.05 -25.95
C GLN A 14 -10.15 0.13 -27.00
N ARG A 15 -10.61 -0.97 -27.59
CA ARG A 15 -11.65 -1.00 -28.63
C ARG A 15 -12.76 -1.91 -28.17
N ARG A 16 -13.98 -1.69 -28.69
CA ARG A 16 -15.12 -2.57 -28.42
C ARG A 16 -14.76 -4.00 -28.88
N ARG A 17 -14.93 -4.96 -27.98
CA ARG A 17 -14.71 -6.39 -28.20
C ARG A 17 -15.94 -7.13 -27.67
N HIS A 18 -16.31 -8.22 -28.33
CA HIS A 18 -17.35 -9.14 -27.87
C HIS A 18 -16.72 -10.49 -27.55
N CYS A 19 -17.33 -11.23 -26.63
CA CYS A 19 -16.90 -12.58 -26.30
C CYS A 19 -17.09 -13.51 -27.50
N ALA A 20 -16.08 -14.33 -27.81
CA ALA A 20 -16.17 -15.32 -28.88
C ALA A 20 -17.07 -16.52 -28.54
N ALA A 21 -17.41 -16.75 -27.26
CA ALA A 21 -18.29 -17.84 -26.82
C ALA A 21 -19.74 -17.37 -26.74
N CYS A 22 -20.05 -16.51 -25.78
CA CYS A 22 -21.43 -16.08 -25.51
C CYS A 22 -21.90 -14.90 -26.39
N ARG A 23 -21.01 -14.31 -27.21
CA ARG A 23 -21.28 -13.13 -28.05
C ARG A 23 -21.67 -11.85 -27.29
N GLN A 24 -21.62 -11.86 -25.96
CA GLN A 24 -21.89 -10.67 -25.15
C GLN A 24 -20.77 -9.61 -25.29
N GLY A 25 -21.15 -8.35 -25.10
CA GLY A 25 -20.23 -7.22 -25.11
C GLY A 25 -20.99 -5.89 -25.26
N PRO A 26 -20.25 -4.76 -25.32
CA PRO A 26 -18.80 -4.67 -25.31
C PRO A 26 -18.18 -5.06 -23.96
N LEU A 27 -17.09 -5.83 -24.00
CA LEU A 27 -16.39 -6.28 -22.79
C LEU A 27 -15.57 -5.16 -22.15
N ALA A 28 -15.76 -4.92 -20.85
CA ALA A 28 -14.91 -4.02 -20.06
C ALA A 28 -13.58 -4.69 -19.64
N LEU A 29 -13.61 -6.01 -19.46
CA LEU A 29 -12.47 -6.87 -19.16
C LEU A 29 -12.60 -8.13 -20.01
N LEU A 30 -11.47 -8.61 -20.55
CA LEU A 30 -11.42 -9.84 -21.32
C LEU A 30 -10.16 -10.64 -21.02
N VAL A 31 -10.24 -11.94 -21.22
CA VAL A 31 -9.08 -12.84 -21.31
C VAL A 31 -8.86 -13.18 -22.78
N LEU A 32 -7.60 -13.32 -23.18
CA LEU A 32 -7.26 -13.89 -24.48
C LEU A 32 -6.95 -15.38 -24.26
N GLU A 33 -7.91 -16.22 -24.61
CA GLU A 33 -7.75 -17.68 -24.65
C GLU A 33 -7.58 -18.09 -26.09
N GLU A 34 -6.49 -18.80 -26.42
CA GLU A 34 -6.19 -19.24 -27.79
C GLU A 34 -6.23 -18.09 -28.83
N GLY A 35 -5.92 -16.86 -28.40
CA GLY A 35 -5.94 -15.66 -29.25
C GLY A 35 -7.34 -15.05 -29.47
N VAL A 36 -8.41 -15.64 -28.94
CA VAL A 36 -9.77 -15.10 -29.03
C VAL A 36 -10.22 -14.46 -27.70
N PRO A 37 -11.02 -13.37 -27.75
CA PRO A 37 -11.50 -12.71 -26.54
C PRO A 37 -12.60 -13.52 -25.85
N ARG A 38 -12.44 -13.76 -24.54
CA ARG A 38 -13.46 -14.32 -23.64
C ARG A 38 -13.88 -13.29 -22.59
N CYS A 39 -15.16 -13.28 -22.20
CA CYS A 39 -15.60 -12.52 -21.03
C CYS A 39 -15.13 -13.23 -19.75
N LEU A 40 -15.23 -12.56 -18.61
CA LEU A 40 -14.81 -13.16 -17.34
C LEU A 40 -15.61 -14.43 -17.00
N ASP A 41 -16.91 -14.46 -17.28
CA ASP A 41 -17.73 -15.63 -17.00
C ASP A 41 -17.34 -16.84 -17.86
N CYS A 42 -17.12 -16.64 -19.16
CA CYS A 42 -16.68 -17.71 -20.06
C CYS A 42 -15.23 -18.16 -19.82
N ALA A 43 -14.46 -17.41 -19.04
CA ALA A 43 -13.08 -17.72 -18.65
C ALA A 43 -12.98 -18.16 -17.17
N ASP A 44 -14.12 -18.48 -16.53
CA ASP A 44 -14.21 -18.86 -15.12
C ASP A 44 -13.63 -17.83 -14.12
N LEU A 45 -13.53 -16.55 -14.50
CA LEU A 45 -13.08 -15.44 -13.66
C LEU A 45 -14.21 -14.52 -13.20
N GLY A 46 -15.46 -14.79 -13.58
CA GLY A 46 -16.62 -13.93 -13.32
C GLY A 46 -16.96 -13.74 -11.84
N HIS A 47 -16.51 -14.67 -10.99
CA HIS A 47 -16.70 -14.62 -9.54
C HIS A 47 -15.63 -13.79 -8.80
N LEU A 48 -14.62 -13.29 -9.51
CA LEU A 48 -13.56 -12.48 -8.91
C LEU A 48 -13.92 -10.99 -8.93
N VAL A 49 -13.52 -10.29 -7.87
CA VAL A 49 -13.71 -8.85 -7.72
C VAL A 49 -12.47 -8.09 -8.16
N PHE A 50 -12.67 -6.93 -8.80
CA PHE A 50 -11.59 -6.08 -9.26
C PHE A 50 -11.05 -5.17 -8.16
N LEU A 51 -9.81 -5.42 -7.75
CA LEU A 51 -9.03 -4.57 -6.87
C LEU A 51 -8.12 -3.65 -7.72
N PRO A 52 -8.38 -2.33 -7.78
CA PRO A 52 -7.51 -1.40 -8.49
C PRO A 52 -6.11 -1.34 -7.85
N ARG A 53 -5.11 -0.91 -8.64
CA ARG A 53 -3.78 -0.58 -8.12
C ARG A 53 -3.89 0.54 -7.07
N GLY A 54 -3.06 0.47 -6.03
CA GLY A 54 -3.08 1.45 -4.95
C GLY A 54 -2.17 0.99 -3.83
N ASP A 55 -2.76 0.70 -2.67
CA ASP A 55 -2.06 0.19 -1.50
C ASP A 55 -1.33 -1.12 -1.83
N ALA A 56 0.01 -1.08 -1.77
CA ALA A 56 0.88 -2.21 -2.07
C ALA A 56 0.72 -3.36 -1.06
N ALA A 57 0.44 -3.05 0.21
CA ALA A 57 0.20 -4.07 1.24
C ALA A 57 -1.13 -4.77 1.00
N LEU A 58 -2.20 -4.01 0.70
CA LEU A 58 -3.51 -4.57 0.40
C LEU A 58 -3.48 -5.45 -0.86
N THR A 59 -2.91 -4.92 -1.95
CA THR A 59 -2.83 -5.66 -3.23
C THR A 59 -1.95 -6.91 -3.16
N ARG A 60 -0.88 -6.90 -2.35
CA ARG A 60 -0.07 -8.09 -2.08
C ARG A 60 -0.86 -9.13 -1.27
N ARG A 61 -1.49 -8.72 -0.16
CA ARG A 61 -2.24 -9.63 0.73
C ARG A 61 -3.45 -10.23 0.06
N ALA A 62 -4.25 -9.42 -0.63
CA ALA A 62 -5.42 -9.92 -1.36
C ALA A 62 -5.01 -10.98 -2.39
N ARG A 63 -3.85 -10.82 -3.04
CA ARG A 63 -3.29 -11.85 -3.93
C ARG A 63 -2.85 -13.10 -3.19
N GLU A 64 -2.14 -12.97 -2.07
CA GLU A 64 -1.66 -14.09 -1.25
C GLU A 64 -2.80 -14.88 -0.62
N GLU A 65 -3.90 -14.22 -0.26
CA GLU A 65 -5.06 -14.84 0.39
C GLU A 65 -6.10 -15.42 -0.58
N SER A 66 -6.00 -15.11 -1.88
CA SER A 66 -6.89 -15.64 -2.90
C SER A 66 -6.35 -16.96 -3.43
N ALA A 67 -7.22 -17.97 -3.57
CA ALA A 67 -6.86 -19.20 -4.27
C ALA A 67 -6.70 -18.96 -5.78
N LEU A 68 -7.53 -18.06 -6.35
CA LEU A 68 -7.45 -17.65 -7.74
C LEU A 68 -7.25 -16.12 -7.85
N SER A 69 -6.31 -15.71 -8.69
CA SER A 69 -6.11 -14.28 -8.97
C SER A 69 -5.64 -14.05 -10.41
N ALA A 70 -6.02 -12.91 -10.98
CA ALA A 70 -5.63 -12.51 -12.32
C ALA A 70 -5.09 -11.09 -12.34
N VAL A 71 -4.02 -10.83 -13.11
CA VAL A 71 -3.48 -9.46 -13.24
C VAL A 71 -4.25 -8.72 -14.32
N VAL A 72 -4.77 -7.54 -13.99
CA VAL A 72 -5.46 -6.69 -14.96
C VAL A 72 -4.48 -5.69 -15.57
N VAL A 73 -4.38 -5.68 -16.89
CA VAL A 73 -3.51 -4.78 -17.66
C VAL A 73 -4.31 -3.96 -18.65
N ARG A 74 -3.77 -2.80 -19.01
CA ARG A 74 -4.30 -1.94 -20.08
C ARG A 74 -3.15 -1.45 -20.94
N PHE A 75 -3.31 -1.49 -22.26
CA PHE A 75 -2.32 -0.91 -23.15
C PHE A 75 -2.31 0.62 -22.97
N ALA A 76 -1.15 1.21 -22.74
CA ALA A 76 -0.96 2.65 -22.63
C ALA A 76 -0.44 3.20 -23.98
N ARG A 77 -1.34 3.75 -24.81
CA ARG A 77 -1.01 4.21 -26.18
C ARG A 77 0.20 5.13 -26.22
N ARG A 78 0.26 6.09 -25.29
CA ARG A 78 1.34 7.09 -25.20
C ARG A 78 2.70 6.47 -24.91
N ARG A 79 2.75 5.32 -24.23
CA ARG A 79 4.00 4.66 -23.82
C ARG A 79 4.29 3.37 -24.61
N GLY A 80 3.42 2.98 -25.53
CA GLY A 80 3.58 1.79 -26.37
C GLY A 80 3.64 0.45 -25.63
N ARG A 81 3.17 0.37 -24.38
CA ARG A 81 3.29 -0.83 -23.53
C ARG A 81 2.06 -1.09 -22.68
N TYR A 82 1.90 -2.32 -22.19
CA TYR A 82 0.89 -2.66 -21.20
C TYR A 82 1.29 -2.15 -19.81
N GLU A 83 0.33 -1.55 -19.12
CA GLU A 83 0.46 -1.12 -17.73
C GLU A 83 -0.51 -1.89 -16.84
N ARG A 84 -0.03 -2.32 -15.68
CA ARG A 84 -0.87 -2.94 -14.65
C ARG A 84 -1.88 -1.93 -14.09
N GLN A 85 -3.15 -2.32 -14.10
CA GLN A 85 -4.26 -1.52 -13.57
C GLN A 85 -4.76 -2.03 -12.23
N GLY A 86 -4.59 -3.33 -11.92
CA GLY A 86 -5.06 -3.93 -10.68
C GLY A 86 -4.96 -5.46 -10.70
N LEU A 87 -5.74 -6.11 -9.84
CA LEU A 87 -5.96 -7.55 -9.84
C LEU A 87 -7.45 -7.88 -9.84
N LEU A 88 -7.78 -9.06 -10.34
CA LEU A 88 -8.96 -9.79 -9.91
C LEU A 88 -8.56 -10.73 -8.77
N VAL A 89 -9.34 -10.75 -7.70
CA VAL A 89 -9.13 -11.56 -6.49
C VAL A 89 -10.47 -12.06 -5.98
N GLU A 90 -10.46 -13.07 -5.11
CA GLU A 90 -11.69 -13.54 -4.46
C GLU A 90 -12.19 -12.48 -3.46
N GLU A 91 -13.51 -12.28 -3.39
CA GLU A 91 -14.11 -11.29 -2.49
C GLU A 91 -13.75 -11.55 -1.03
N ALA A 92 -13.82 -12.82 -0.59
CA ALA A 92 -13.45 -13.22 0.77
C ALA A 92 -11.97 -12.96 1.08
N ALA A 93 -11.09 -13.11 0.09
CA ALA A 93 -9.66 -12.83 0.25
C ALA A 93 -9.39 -11.32 0.35
N LEU A 94 -10.10 -10.51 -0.44
CA LEU A 94 -10.04 -9.05 -0.31
C LEU A 94 -10.48 -8.59 1.08
N ALA A 95 -11.61 -9.09 1.58
CA ALA A 95 -12.14 -8.72 2.90
C ALA A 95 -11.15 -9.04 4.04
N ARG A 96 -10.55 -10.25 4.03
CA ARG A 96 -9.53 -10.62 5.02
C ARG A 96 -8.28 -9.75 4.91
N ALA A 97 -7.85 -9.42 3.69
CA ALA A 97 -6.71 -8.55 3.46
C ALA A 97 -6.96 -7.12 4.00
N GLU A 98 -8.16 -6.58 3.81
CA GLU A 98 -8.58 -5.28 4.34
C GLU A 98 -8.56 -5.27 5.87
N GLU A 99 -9.14 -6.29 6.50
CA GLU A 99 -9.15 -6.44 7.96
C GLU A 99 -7.72 -6.46 8.54
N ARG A 100 -6.82 -7.24 7.95
CA ARG A 100 -5.41 -7.26 8.37
C ARG A 100 -4.71 -5.92 8.17
N CYS A 101 -5.00 -5.22 7.07
CA CYS A 101 -4.42 -3.89 6.81
C CYS A 101 -4.88 -2.85 7.84
N LEU A 102 -6.15 -2.90 8.23
CA LEU A 102 -6.71 -2.07 9.29
C LEU A 102 -6.07 -2.38 10.64
N ALA A 103 -6.00 -3.66 11.01
CA ALA A 103 -5.37 -4.08 12.27
C ALA A 103 -3.91 -3.60 12.38
N ASP A 104 -3.12 -3.72 11.31
CA ASP A 104 -1.75 -3.21 11.31
C ASP A 104 -1.67 -1.70 11.40
N ALA A 105 -2.59 -0.98 10.74
CA ALA A 105 -2.64 0.48 10.81
C ALA A 105 -2.92 0.96 12.23
N GLU A 106 -3.83 0.28 12.94
CA GLU A 106 -4.11 0.55 14.35
C GLU A 106 -2.91 0.26 15.25
N VAL A 107 -2.23 -0.89 15.05
CA VAL A 107 -1.02 -1.23 15.81
C VAL A 107 0.08 -0.18 15.57
N ARG A 108 0.32 0.22 14.32
CA ARG A 108 1.28 1.29 13.98
C ARG A 108 0.90 2.60 14.64
N GLN A 109 -0.38 2.96 14.64
CA GLN A 109 -0.84 4.21 15.27
C GLN A 109 -0.65 4.20 16.78
N ARG A 110 -1.01 3.09 17.46
CA ARG A 110 -0.81 2.95 18.91
C ARG A 110 0.68 3.06 19.28
N ARG A 111 1.58 2.45 18.49
CA ARG A 111 3.03 2.59 18.66
C ARG A 111 3.48 4.03 18.50
N ARG A 112 3.06 4.72 17.43
CA ARG A 112 3.39 6.14 17.21
C ARG A 112 2.97 7.03 18.37
N VAL A 113 1.75 6.85 18.91
CA VAL A 113 1.27 7.64 20.05
C VAL A 113 2.12 7.38 21.30
N ARG A 114 2.45 6.12 21.59
CA ARG A 114 3.34 5.77 22.72
C ARG A 114 4.74 6.34 22.53
N ASP A 115 5.29 6.23 21.32
CA ASP A 115 6.62 6.74 21.00
C ASP A 115 6.69 8.26 21.06
N ALA A 116 5.63 8.98 20.64
CA ALA A 116 5.54 10.43 20.76
C ALA A 116 5.57 10.87 22.23
N ARG A 117 4.81 10.20 23.10
CA ARG A 117 4.84 10.46 24.56
C ARG A 117 6.21 10.19 25.16
N ARG A 118 6.85 9.09 24.75
CA ARG A 118 8.19 8.74 25.23
C ARG A 118 9.22 9.80 24.82
N ARG A 119 9.19 10.27 23.57
CA ARG A 119 10.09 11.32 23.08
C ARG A 119 9.94 12.62 23.86
N VAL A 120 8.72 13.08 24.12
CA VAL A 120 8.50 14.30 24.93
C VAL A 120 9.14 14.16 26.32
N ALA A 121 8.96 13.02 26.99
CA ALA A 121 9.55 12.79 28.31
C ALA A 121 11.09 12.64 28.27
N GLU A 122 11.65 12.10 27.19
CA GLU A 122 13.10 12.04 26.97
C GLU A 122 13.68 13.42 26.70
N ASP A 123 12.99 14.22 25.87
CA ASP A 123 13.35 15.59 25.54
C ASP A 123 13.34 16.48 26.80
N GLU A 124 12.31 16.39 27.64
CA GLU A 124 12.25 17.14 28.92
C GLU A 124 13.42 16.81 29.85
N ARG A 125 13.77 15.53 29.99
CA ARG A 125 14.90 15.06 30.79
C ARG A 125 16.23 15.57 30.22
N PHE A 126 16.40 15.46 28.91
CA PHE A 126 17.58 15.98 28.23
C PHE A 126 17.74 17.49 28.43
N VAL A 127 16.66 18.27 28.30
CA VAL A 127 16.69 19.72 28.53
C VAL A 127 17.14 20.03 29.96
N ALA A 128 16.61 19.30 30.96
CA ALA A 128 16.97 19.51 32.36
C ALA A 128 18.45 19.17 32.63
N GLU A 129 18.92 18.02 32.17
CA GLU A 129 20.31 17.57 32.36
C GLU A 129 21.30 18.49 31.63
N PHE A 130 20.98 18.88 30.39
CA PHE A 130 21.86 19.73 29.60
C PHE A 130 21.89 21.17 30.12
N ALA A 131 20.77 21.70 30.61
CA ALA A 131 20.76 23.01 31.29
C ALA A 131 21.59 23.00 32.57
N ALA A 132 21.50 21.92 33.38
CA ALA A 132 22.33 21.77 34.57
C ALA A 132 23.83 21.70 34.21
N GLU A 133 24.18 21.01 33.12
CA GLU A 133 25.56 20.96 32.64
C GLU A 133 26.08 22.31 32.17
N ILE A 134 25.26 23.08 31.44
CA ILE A 134 25.60 24.46 31.07
C ILE A 134 25.88 25.30 32.33
N GLY A 135 25.06 25.19 33.38
CA GLY A 135 25.29 25.90 34.63
C GLY A 135 26.59 25.52 35.33
N ARG A 136 26.97 24.23 35.30
CA ARG A 136 28.26 23.75 35.86
C ARG A 136 29.46 24.30 35.08
N LEU A 137 29.39 24.29 33.75
CA LEU A 137 30.48 24.76 32.89
C LEU A 137 30.58 26.30 32.83
N PHE A 138 29.46 27.00 33.04
CA PHE A 138 29.36 28.46 32.97
C PHE A 138 28.65 29.03 34.20
N PRO A 139 29.32 29.18 35.36
CA PRO A 139 28.69 29.59 36.62
C PRO A 139 28.06 30.99 36.62
N GLY A 140 28.43 31.86 35.67
CA GLY A 140 27.82 33.18 35.48
C GLY A 140 26.61 33.19 34.53
N CYS A 141 26.20 32.04 34.00
CA CYS A 141 25.06 31.93 33.09
C CYS A 141 23.74 31.91 33.88
N PRO A 142 22.77 32.78 33.54
CA PRO A 142 21.42 32.71 34.10
C PRO A 142 20.68 31.41 33.73
N ASP A 143 19.88 30.88 34.67
CA ASP A 143 19.16 29.61 34.52
C ASP A 143 18.17 29.59 33.34
N ASP A 144 17.50 30.72 33.09
CA ASP A 144 16.57 30.89 31.98
C ASP A 144 17.28 30.78 30.63
N ARG A 145 18.48 31.37 30.52
CA ARG A 145 19.34 31.26 29.35
C ARG A 145 19.84 29.83 29.14
N ALA A 146 20.29 29.16 30.20
CA ALA A 146 20.73 27.76 30.13
C ALA A 146 19.61 26.82 29.65
N ARG A 147 18.39 27.00 30.16
CA ARG A 147 17.20 26.25 29.72
C ARG A 147 16.80 26.57 28.28
N ALA A 148 16.87 27.82 27.86
CA ALA A 148 16.56 28.22 26.48
C ALA A 148 17.53 27.57 25.47
N VAL A 149 18.83 27.58 25.77
CA VAL A 149 19.85 26.91 24.96
C VAL A 149 19.60 25.40 24.91
N ALA A 150 19.26 24.79 26.06
CA ALA A 150 18.99 23.37 26.13
C ALA A 150 17.72 22.93 25.39
N GLY A 151 16.64 23.73 25.47
CA GLY A 151 15.42 23.51 24.70
C GLY A 151 15.67 23.57 23.18
N HIS A 152 16.54 24.48 22.73
CA HIS A 152 16.89 24.57 21.32
C HIS A 152 17.66 23.33 20.83
N ALA A 153 18.52 22.75 21.67
CA ALA A 153 19.31 21.57 21.34
C ALA A 153 18.45 20.31 21.06
N VAL A 154 17.26 20.20 21.65
CA VAL A 154 16.30 19.11 21.34
C VAL A 154 15.73 19.26 19.93
N VAL A 155 15.37 20.48 19.53
CA VAL A 155 14.71 20.74 18.23
C VAL A 155 15.64 20.44 17.05
N VAL A 156 16.95 20.64 17.21
CA VAL A 156 17.95 20.41 16.15
C VAL A 156 18.34 18.93 16.03
N ARG A 157 17.93 18.07 16.99
CA ARG A 157 18.33 16.66 17.07
C ARG A 157 17.35 15.69 16.40
N HIS A 158 16.12 16.13 16.09
CA HIS A 158 15.06 15.35 15.43
C HIS A 158 14.91 15.70 13.95
#